data_AF-A0A521X744-F1
#
_entry.id   AF-A0A521X744-F1
#
_cell.length_a   1.000
_cell.length_b   1.000
_cell.length_c   1.000
_cell.angle_alpha   90.00
_cell.angle_beta   90.00
_cell.angle_gamma   90.00
#
_symmetry.space_group_name_H-M   'P 1'
#
loop_
_entity.id
_entity.type
_entity.pdbx_description
1 polymer ?
#
loop_
_entity_poly.entity_id
_entity_poly.type
_entity_poly.pdbx_seq_one_letter_code
_entity_poly.pdbx_strand_id
1 'polypeptide(L)' 'VRRVGITKAANSLQQQKLIGYHRGHVTVLDRAGLEAASCSCYRTDQRIYRRILG' A
#
# COMPACT_ATOMS: atom_id res chain seq x y z
N VAL A 1 6.80 -15.80 0.60
CA VAL A 1 6.38 -14.78 1.60
C VAL A 1 5.29 -15.36 2.48
N ARG A 2 5.47 -15.40 3.81
CA ARG A 2 4.43 -15.89 4.73
C ARG A 2 3.33 -14.84 4.85
N ARG A 3 2.05 -15.25 4.81
CA ARG A 3 0.88 -14.34 4.89
C ARG A 3 0.86 -13.48 6.16
N VAL A 4 1.55 -13.92 7.22
CA VAL A 4 1.70 -13.18 8.48
C VAL A 4 2.33 -11.79 8.29
N GLY A 5 3.29 -11.66 7.38
CA GLY A 5 3.93 -10.36 7.09
C GLY A 5 2.96 -9.38 6.46
N ILE A 6 2.11 -9.87 5.56
CA ILE A 6 1.07 -9.08 4.87
C ILE A 6 0.02 -8.62 5.87
N THR A 7 -0.45 -9.51 6.75
CA THR A 7 -1.44 -9.14 7.78
C THR A 7 -0.89 -8.09 8.75
N LYS A 8 0.38 -8.20 9.18
CA LYS A 8 0.99 -7.19 10.06
C LYS A 8 1.11 -5.83 9.40
N ALA A 9 1.54 -5.79 8.14
CA ALA A 9 1.62 -4.55 7.37
C ALA A 9 0.22 -3.94 7.14
N ALA A 10 -0.75 -4.75 6.74
CA ALA A 10 -2.13 -4.32 6.52
C ALA A 10 -2.77 -3.77 7.80
N ASN A 11 -2.57 -4.43 8.95
CA ASN A 11 -3.04 -3.94 10.24
C ASN A 11 -2.42 -2.60 10.62
N SER A 12 -1.11 -2.41 10.39
CA SER A 12 -0.45 -1.14 10.69
C SER A 12 -1.00 0.01 9.83
N LEU A 13 -1.19 -0.22 8.54
CA LEU A 13 -1.77 0.77 7.61
C LEU A 13 -3.25 1.06 7.92
N GLN A 14 -4.00 0.05 8.37
CA GLN A 14 -5.40 0.21 8.78
C GLN A 14 -5.52 1.01 10.08
N GLN A 15 -4.64 0.79 11.06
CA GLN A 15 -4.59 1.59 12.28
C GLN A 15 -4.29 3.07 12.00
N GLN A 16 -3.47 3.34 10.98
CA GLN A 16 -3.20 4.69 10.49
C GLN A 16 -4.33 5.27 9.62
N LYS A 17 -5.45 4.56 9.46
CA LYS A 17 -6.62 4.95 8.63
C LYS A 17 -6.29 5.18 7.16
N LEU A 18 -5.18 4.63 6.67
CA LEU A 18 -4.75 4.75 5.27
C LEU A 18 -5.51 3.78 4.37
N ILE A 19 -5.86 2.61 4.91
CA ILE A 19 -6.60 1.56 4.21
C ILE A 19 -7.73 1.01 5.08
N GLY A 20 -8.81 0.58 4.43
CA GLY A 20 -9.79 -0.34 4.98
C GLY A 20 -9.39 -1.76 4.61
N TYR A 21 -9.12 -2.61 5.59
CA TYR A 21 -8.83 -4.03 5.37
C TYR A 21 -9.98 -4.87 5.91
N HIS A 22 -10.62 -5.62 5.02
CA HIS A 22 -11.58 -6.67 5.36
C HIS A 22 -11.07 -7.99 4.77
N ARG A 23 -11.51 -9.14 5.29
CA ARG A 23 -11.02 -10.43 4.82
C ARG A 23 -11.23 -10.58 3.31
N GLY A 24 -10.14 -10.56 2.54
CA GLY A 24 -10.15 -10.65 1.08
C GLY A 24 -10.42 -9.34 0.33
N HIS A 25 -10.58 -8.21 1.02
CA HIS A 25 -10.87 -6.92 0.40
C HIS A 25 -10.01 -5.81 1.02
N VAL A 26 -9.35 -5.03 0.16
CA VAL A 26 -8.54 -3.88 0.58
C VAL A 26 -9.06 -2.64 -0.12
N THR A 27 -9.57 -1.70 0.66
CA THR A 27 -10.02 -0.39 0.19
C THR A 27 -8.98 0.64 0.56
N VAL A 28 -8.53 1.44 -0.40
CA VAL A 28 -7.65 2.59 -0.10
C VAL A 28 -8.52 3.75 0.35
N LEU A 29 -8.30 4.25 1.56
CA LEU A 29 -9.06 5.39 2.12
C LEU A 29 -8.32 6.69 1.87
N ASP A 30 -7.01 6.69 2.13
CA ASP A 30 -6.14 7.84 1.91
C ASP A 30 -4.94 7.40 1.08
N ARG A 31 -4.99 7.75 -0.21
CA ARG A 31 -3.89 7.48 -1.11
C ARG A 31 -2.65 8.31 -0.78
N ALA A 32 -2.80 9.59 -0.46
CA ALA A 32 -1.65 10.46 -0.22
C ALA A 32 -0.88 10.03 1.05
N GLY A 33 -1.62 9.70 2.12
CA GLY A 33 -1.03 9.14 3.34
C GLY A 33 -0.38 7.77 3.10
N LEU A 34 -0.97 6.92 2.25
CA LEU A 34 -0.38 5.63 1.88
C LEU A 34 0.91 5.79 1.06
N GLU A 35 0.96 6.77 0.16
CA GLU A 35 2.17 7.10 -0.60
C GLU A 35 3.27 7.69 0.29
N ALA A 36 2.91 8.42 1.35
CA ALA A 36 3.85 8.94 2.35
C ALA A 36 4.40 7.84 3.27
N ALA A 37 3.57 6.86 3.66
CA ALA A 37 3.98 5.70 4.44
C ALA A 37 4.79 4.67 3.63
N SER A 38 4.67 4.72 2.31
CA SER A 38 5.41 3.85 1.39
C SER A 38 6.88 4.24 1.28
N CYS A 39 7.76 3.26 1.15
CA CYS A 39 9.17 3.54 0.91
C CYS A 39 9.42 4.10 -0.49
N SER A 40 10.63 4.62 -0.71
CA SER A 40 11.07 5.16 -2.01
C SER A 40 10.91 4.19 -3.18
N CYS A 41 10.87 2.88 -2.92
CA CYS A 41 10.61 1.85 -3.92
C CYS A 41 9.29 2.08 -4.64
N TYR A 42 8.24 2.50 -3.94
CA TYR A 42 6.94 2.77 -4.54
C TYR A 42 7.00 3.88 -5.60
N ARG A 43 7.75 4.96 -5.34
CA ARG A 43 7.95 6.04 -6.30
C ARG A 43 8.76 5.59 -7.51
N THR A 44 9.71 4.69 -7.32
CA THR A 44 10.48 4.10 -8.43
C THR A 44 9.60 3.20 -9.29
N ASP A 45 8.78 2.34 -8.68
CA ASP A 45 7.81 1.51 -9.38
C ASP A 45 6.80 2.37 -10.14
N GLN A 46 6.24 3.43 -9.54
CA GLN A 46 5.33 4.34 -10.23
C GLN A 46 5.99 5.00 -11.46
N ARG A 47 7.26 5.43 -11.34
CA ARG A 47 8.00 6.00 -12.47
C ARG A 47 8.21 4.98 -13.59
N ILE A 48 8.59 3.75 -13.24
CA ILE A 48 8.80 2.67 -14.21
C ILE A 48 7.47 2.31 -14.87
N TYR A 49 6.40 2.14 -14.08
CA TYR A 49 5.06 1.85 -14.58
C TYR A 49 4.60 2.93 -15.56
N ARG A 50 4.72 4.21 -15.20
CA ARG A 50 4.39 5.33 -16.09
C ARG A 50 5.23 5.36 -17.36
N ARG A 51 6.48 4.90 -17.31
CA ARG A 51 7.38 4.88 -18.46
C ARG A 51 7.10 3.72 -19.43
N ILE A 52 6.56 2.60 -18.94
CA ILE A 52 6.33 1.39 -19.74
C ILE A 52 4.88 1.33 -20.26
N LEU A 53 3.90 1.71 -19.44
CA LEU A 53 2.47 1.69 -19.78
C LEU A 53 1.95 3.04 -20.31
N GLY A 54 2.76 4.11 -20.22
CA GLY A 54 2.39 5.48 -20.58
C GLY A 54 2.91 5.91 -21.94
#